data_AF-A0A1B7W603-F1
#
_entry.id   AF-A0A1B7W603-F1
#
_cell.length_a   1.000
_cell.length_b   1.000
_cell.length_c   1.000
_cell.angle_alpha   90.00
_cell.angle_beta   90.00
_cell.angle_gamma   90.00
#
_symmetry.space_group_name_H-M   'P 1'
#
loop_
_entity.id
_entity.type
_entity.pdbx_description
1 polymer ?
#
loop_
_entity_poly.entity_id
_entity_poly.type
_entity_poly.pdbx_seq_one_letter_code
_entity_poly.pdbx_strand_id
1 'polypeptide(L)'
;QRIQIMLLADEGITQAEICQILGCCPATARHWIHIARQGMVHQWQDCPIGRPKLVSNEYLQRLKELFYSNPRDYGYGSQYWTLNWLQKHLCEEFGFEVSDRHFKRILKQMGLSTRPKPSHDGQNSPKSATEPKISIADLKKANTTDSSEIIPINFHKAVKDSDIYGAQYIRSISISATNQQYIGVFTNRRRILSLSSRTSIYQP
;
A
#
# COMPACT_ATOMS: atom_id res chain seq x y z
N GLN A 1 12.54 -23.94 4.89
CA GLN A 1 13.10 -24.51 3.65
C GLN A 1 14.60 -24.25 3.50
N ARG A 2 15.10 -22.99 3.47
CA ARG A 2 16.54 -22.70 3.30
C ARG A 2 17.45 -23.36 4.35
N ILE A 3 17.15 -23.15 5.63
CA ILE A 3 17.89 -23.76 6.75
C ILE A 3 17.91 -25.29 6.63
N GLN A 4 16.76 -25.88 6.28
CA GLN A 4 16.64 -27.33 6.14
C GLN A 4 17.49 -27.88 4.99
N ILE A 5 17.58 -27.17 3.85
CA ILE A 5 18.51 -27.52 2.77
C ILE A 5 19.96 -27.49 3.27
N MET A 6 20.32 -26.46 4.06
CA MET A 6 21.68 -26.32 4.58
C MET A 6 22.02 -27.43 5.58
N LEU A 7 21.09 -27.80 6.47
CA LEU A 7 21.27 -28.89 7.43
C LEU A 7 21.46 -30.24 6.72
N LEU A 8 20.59 -30.57 5.77
CA LEU A 8 20.72 -31.81 4.99
C LEU A 8 22.01 -31.84 4.15
N ALA A 9 22.47 -30.67 3.69
CA ALA A 9 23.74 -30.56 2.97
C ALA A 9 24.95 -30.81 3.88
N ASP A 10 24.89 -30.41 5.15
CA ASP A 10 25.91 -30.67 6.17
C ASP A 10 25.96 -32.15 6.56
N GLU A 11 24.79 -32.82 6.60
CA GLU A 11 24.66 -34.28 6.74
C GLU A 11 25.20 -35.07 5.53
N GLY A 12 25.61 -34.40 4.45
CA GLY A 12 26.17 -35.02 3.25
C GLY A 12 25.12 -35.54 2.25
N ILE A 13 23.84 -35.21 2.44
CA ILE A 13 22.75 -35.65 1.57
C ILE A 13 22.88 -34.98 0.19
N THR A 14 22.59 -35.74 -0.86
CA THR A 14 22.74 -35.25 -2.22
C THR A 14 21.64 -34.27 -2.62
N GLN A 15 21.92 -33.42 -3.62
CA GLN A 15 20.95 -32.45 -4.13
C GLN A 15 19.62 -33.10 -4.56
N ALA A 16 19.69 -34.27 -5.22
CA ALA A 16 18.50 -34.97 -5.73
C ALA A 16 17.61 -35.46 -4.60
N GLU A 17 18.20 -36.05 -3.56
CA GLU A 17 17.49 -36.48 -2.36
C GLU A 17 16.87 -35.29 -1.62
N ILE A 18 17.61 -34.18 -1.47
CA ILE A 18 17.08 -32.94 -0.86
C ILE A 18 15.86 -32.42 -1.64
N CYS A 19 15.90 -32.45 -2.97
CA CYS A 19 14.75 -32.09 -3.81
C CYS A 19 13.56 -33.02 -3.61
N GLN A 20 13.79 -34.32 -3.44
CA GLN A 20 12.75 -35.32 -3.19
C GLN A 20 12.14 -35.18 -1.79
N ILE A 21 12.96 -34.90 -0.77
CA ILE A 21 12.53 -34.72 0.62
C ILE A 21 11.74 -33.41 0.79
N LEU A 22 12.22 -32.31 0.21
CA LEU A 22 11.65 -30.97 0.43
C LEU A 22 10.70 -30.49 -0.66
N GLY A 23 10.60 -31.21 -1.78
CA GLY A 23 9.83 -30.80 -2.96
C GLY A 23 10.33 -29.49 -3.60
N CYS A 24 11.59 -29.11 -3.37
CA CYS A 24 12.14 -27.85 -3.86
C CYS A 24 12.80 -28.00 -5.24
N CYS A 25 12.88 -26.92 -6.01
CA CYS A 25 13.52 -26.98 -7.32
C CYS A 25 15.04 -27.19 -7.20
N PRO A 26 15.69 -27.92 -8.14
CA PRO A 26 17.12 -28.20 -8.10
C PRO A 26 17.99 -26.95 -8.00
N ALA A 27 17.60 -25.86 -8.66
CA ALA A 27 18.33 -24.59 -8.61
C ALA A 27 18.39 -24.01 -7.20
N THR A 28 17.28 -24.05 -6.45
CA THR A 28 17.21 -23.57 -5.07
C THR A 28 18.05 -24.45 -4.16
N ALA A 29 17.93 -25.78 -4.28
CA ALA A 29 18.76 -26.71 -3.52
C ALA A 29 20.26 -26.45 -3.77
N ARG A 30 20.67 -26.37 -5.04
CA ARG A 30 22.06 -26.11 -5.43
C ARG A 30 22.60 -24.82 -4.82
N HIS A 31 21.84 -23.73 -4.92
CA HIS A 31 22.26 -22.43 -4.40
C HIS A 31 22.53 -22.50 -2.89
N TRP A 32 21.60 -23.06 -2.11
CA TRP A 32 21.74 -23.10 -0.65
C TRP A 32 22.74 -24.16 -0.17
N ILE A 33 22.91 -25.28 -0.90
CA ILE A 33 24.02 -26.23 -0.66
C ILE A 33 25.37 -25.53 -0.85
N HIS A 34 25.51 -24.69 -1.88
CA HIS A 34 26.75 -23.95 -2.12
C HIS A 34 27.05 -22.96 -0.99
N ILE A 35 26.06 -22.17 -0.57
CA ILE A 35 26.18 -21.25 0.56
C ILE A 35 26.57 -21.99 1.85
N ALA A 36 25.98 -23.18 2.09
CA ALA A 36 26.34 -24.01 3.23
C ALA A 36 27.81 -24.45 3.20
N ARG A 37 28.26 -24.97 2.05
CA ARG A 37 29.66 -25.40 1.84
C ARG A 37 30.68 -24.27 1.94
N GLN A 38 30.27 -23.04 1.67
CA GLN A 38 31.11 -21.85 1.80
C GLN A 38 31.20 -21.32 3.24
N GLY A 39 30.54 -21.96 4.23
CA GLY A 39 30.53 -21.49 5.61
C GLY A 39 29.72 -20.21 5.83
N MET A 40 29.00 -19.74 4.79
CA MET A 40 28.14 -18.55 4.85
C MET A 40 26.73 -18.87 5.35
N VAL A 41 26.57 -19.99 6.07
CA VAL A 41 25.29 -20.39 6.66
C VAL A 41 24.71 -19.27 7.51
N HIS A 42 25.53 -18.57 8.31
CA HIS A 42 25.06 -17.49 9.20
C HIS A 42 24.39 -16.31 8.48
N GLN A 43 24.73 -16.05 7.21
CA GLN A 43 24.21 -14.91 6.42
C GLN A 43 22.91 -15.24 5.67
N TRP A 44 22.32 -16.43 5.91
CA TRP A 44 21.14 -16.88 5.16
C TRP A 44 19.91 -15.95 5.30
N GLN A 45 19.85 -15.18 6.39
CA GLN A 45 18.79 -14.20 6.68
C GLN A 45 18.97 -12.91 5.89
N ASP A 46 20.21 -12.56 5.54
CA ASP A 46 20.56 -11.31 4.86
C ASP A 46 20.24 -11.33 3.38
N CYS A 47 19.77 -12.46 2.85
CA CYS A 47 19.37 -12.63 1.46
C CYS A 47 17.83 -12.64 1.34
N PRO A 48 17.15 -11.49 1.45
CA PRO A 48 15.69 -11.43 1.39
C PRO A 48 15.17 -11.92 0.05
N ILE A 49 14.01 -12.58 0.06
CA ILE A 49 13.34 -13.01 -1.16
C ILE A 49 12.74 -11.77 -1.85
N GLY A 50 13.16 -11.51 -3.08
CA GLY A 50 12.57 -10.48 -3.95
C GLY A 50 13.32 -9.15 -3.95
N ARG A 51 12.63 -8.08 -4.38
CA ARG A 51 13.21 -6.74 -4.49
C ARG A 51 13.68 -6.28 -3.10
N PRO A 52 14.92 -5.75 -2.97
CA PRO A 52 15.38 -5.16 -1.72
C PRO A 52 14.40 -4.09 -1.25
N LYS A 53 14.13 -4.07 0.06
CA LYS A 53 13.23 -3.07 0.64
C LYS A 53 13.91 -1.70 0.51
N LEU A 54 13.20 -0.74 -0.09
CA LEU A 54 13.68 0.65 -0.19
C LEU A 54 13.94 1.24 1.21
N VAL A 55 13.10 0.86 2.17
CA VAL A 55 13.21 1.29 3.56
C VAL A 55 13.93 0.20 4.36
N SER A 56 15.20 0.47 4.69
CA SER A 56 16.05 -0.39 5.51
C SER A 56 15.69 -0.31 6.99
N ASN A 57 16.17 -1.25 7.80
CA ASN A 57 16.02 -1.17 9.26
C ASN A 57 16.74 0.05 9.85
N GLU A 58 17.86 0.46 9.25
CA GLU A 58 18.61 1.66 9.63
C GLU A 58 17.77 2.92 9.45
N TYR A 59 17.07 3.04 8.31
CA TYR A 59 16.12 4.13 8.08
C TYR A 59 15.04 4.18 9.17
N LEU A 60 14.51 3.02 9.57
CA LEU A 60 13.49 2.94 10.61
C LEU A 60 14.02 3.37 11.98
N GLN A 61 15.24 2.96 12.33
CA GLN A 61 15.90 3.38 13.58
C GLN A 61 16.17 4.88 13.59
N ARG A 62 16.70 5.43 12.50
CA ARG A 62 16.98 6.86 12.39
C ARG A 62 15.72 7.70 12.48
N LEU A 63 14.64 7.28 11.81
CA LEU A 63 13.33 7.92 11.93
C LEU A 63 12.84 7.97 13.38
N LYS A 64 13.04 6.89 14.14
CA LYS A 64 12.64 6.82 15.56
C LYS A 64 13.45 7.80 16.40
N GLU A 65 14.77 7.85 16.22
CA GLU A 65 15.64 8.81 16.91
C GLU A 65 15.23 10.25 16.64
N LEU A 66 15.00 10.58 15.36
CA LEU A 66 14.55 11.91 14.96
C LEU A 66 13.24 12.27 15.65
N PHE A 67 12.26 11.36 15.66
CA PHE A 67 10.97 11.61 16.29
C PHE A 67 11.06 12.00 17.77
N TYR A 68 12.03 11.46 18.53
CA TYR A 68 12.26 11.79 19.94
C TYR A 68 13.18 12.99 20.17
N SER A 69 13.93 13.41 19.15
CA SER A 69 14.81 14.58 19.21
C SER A 69 14.06 15.89 18.98
N ASN A 70 14.65 17.02 19.37
CA ASN A 70 14.08 18.34 19.08
C ASN A 70 14.59 18.83 17.71
N PRO A 71 13.73 19.29 16.78
CA PRO A 71 14.19 19.83 15.50
C PRO A 71 15.19 20.98 15.63
N ARG A 72 15.18 21.71 16.77
CA ARG A 72 16.16 22.77 17.06
C ARG A 72 17.60 22.28 17.11
N ASP A 73 17.83 21.04 17.54
CA ASP A 73 19.17 20.44 17.62
C ASP A 73 19.77 20.23 16.21
N TYR A 74 18.91 20.18 15.20
CA TYR A 74 19.25 20.03 13.78
C TYR A 74 19.20 21.37 13.01
N GLY A 75 19.11 22.50 13.72
CA GLY A 75 19.09 23.83 13.11
C GLY A 75 17.74 24.26 12.54
N TYR A 76 16.65 23.53 12.84
CA TYR A 76 15.31 23.95 12.42
C TYR A 76 14.66 24.88 13.45
N GLY A 77 13.95 25.91 12.98
CA GLY A 77 13.21 26.85 13.84
C GLY A 77 11.93 26.29 14.46
N SER A 78 11.50 25.09 14.05
CA SER A 78 10.27 24.44 14.51
C SER A 78 10.46 23.77 15.88
N GLN A 79 9.44 23.84 16.73
CA GLN A 79 9.47 23.19 18.06
C GLN A 79 9.05 21.72 18.04
N TYR A 80 8.43 21.27 16.95
CA TYR A 80 7.98 19.90 16.76
C TYR A 80 8.31 19.41 15.35
N TRP A 81 8.49 18.10 15.21
CA TRP A 81 8.67 17.48 13.91
C TRP A 81 7.36 17.42 13.14
N THR A 82 7.32 18.10 12.00
CA THR A 82 6.27 17.89 11.00
C THR A 82 6.67 16.75 10.07
N LEU A 83 5.68 16.02 9.55
CA LEU A 83 5.86 14.94 8.57
C LEU A 83 6.80 15.35 7.41
N ASN A 84 6.56 16.51 6.81
CA ASN A 84 7.31 16.99 5.66
C ASN A 84 8.77 17.28 6.02
N TRP A 85 9.04 17.76 7.23
CA TRP A 85 10.41 18.00 7.71
C TRP A 85 11.16 16.70 7.94
N LEU A 86 10.52 15.70 8.55
CA LEU A 86 11.14 14.38 8.73
C LEU A 86 11.45 13.71 7.38
N GLN A 87 10.51 13.75 6.44
CA GLN A 87 10.70 13.19 5.10
C GLN A 87 11.81 13.90 4.34
N LYS A 88 11.87 15.24 4.43
CA LYS A 88 12.94 16.03 3.81
C LYS A 88 14.31 15.70 4.42
N HIS A 89 14.41 15.72 5.75
CA HIS A 89 15.65 15.43 6.46
C HIS A 89 16.15 14.01 6.16
N LEU A 90 15.25 13.01 6.14
CA LEU A 90 15.61 11.64 5.78
C LEU A 90 15.99 11.49 4.29
N CYS A 91 15.40 12.28 3.40
CA CYS A 91 15.81 12.31 1.99
C CYS A 91 17.23 12.88 1.84
N GLU A 92 17.59 13.91 2.61
CA GLU A 92 18.94 14.49 2.63
C GLU A 92 19.98 13.48 3.15
N GLU A 93 19.65 12.70 4.17
CA GLU A 93 20.55 11.70 4.77
C GLU A 93 20.71 10.43 3.91
N PHE A 94 19.61 9.88 3.38
CA PHE A 94 19.62 8.59 2.68
C PHE A 94 19.62 8.70 1.15
N GLY A 95 19.43 9.89 0.59
CA GLY A 95 19.48 10.15 -0.85
C GLY A 95 18.30 9.58 -1.65
N PHE A 96 17.23 9.12 -1.00
CA PHE A 96 16.01 8.67 -1.68
C PHE A 96 14.75 9.24 -1.04
N GLU A 97 13.76 9.55 -1.89
CA GLU A 97 12.48 10.05 -1.44
C GLU A 97 11.46 8.92 -1.19
N VAL A 98 10.80 8.98 -0.04
CA VAL A 98 9.68 8.10 0.29
C VAL A 98 8.39 8.87 0.10
N SER A 99 7.49 8.39 -0.78
CA SER A 99 6.17 9.02 -0.95
C SER A 99 5.42 9.21 0.38
N ASP A 100 4.70 10.32 0.53
CA ASP A 100 3.92 10.66 1.73
C ASP A 100 3.03 9.51 2.21
N ARG A 101 2.40 8.80 1.26
CA ARG A 101 1.53 7.66 1.55
C ARG A 101 2.32 6.53 2.20
N HIS A 102 3.50 6.23 1.65
CA HIS A 102 4.37 5.20 2.20
C HIS A 102 4.94 5.64 3.55
N PHE A 103 5.34 6.90 3.70
CA PHE A 103 5.87 7.45 4.95
C PHE A 103 4.84 7.39 6.08
N LYS A 104 3.61 7.84 5.83
CA LYS A 104 2.48 7.71 6.78
C LYS A 104 2.21 6.25 7.15
N ARG A 105 2.35 5.32 6.21
CA ARG A 105 2.21 3.87 6.49
C ARG A 105 3.32 3.38 7.42
N ILE A 106 4.57 3.80 7.22
CA ILE A 106 5.70 3.45 8.08
C ILE A 106 5.46 3.95 9.51
N LEU A 107 5.09 5.23 9.67
CA LEU A 107 4.78 5.80 10.98
C LEU A 107 3.67 5.03 11.72
N LYS A 108 2.62 4.62 11.00
CA LYS A 108 1.55 3.79 11.55
C LYS A 108 2.05 2.41 12.00
N GLN A 109 2.90 1.78 11.21
CA GLN A 109 3.48 0.47 11.54
C GLN A 109 4.38 0.54 12.77
N MET A 110 5.04 1.68 13.02
CA MET A 110 5.87 1.91 14.21
C MET A 110 5.09 2.34 15.46
N GLY A 111 3.79 2.64 15.34
CA GLY A 111 3.02 3.23 16.45
C GLY A 111 3.32 4.72 16.71
N LEU A 112 4.06 5.40 15.82
CA LEU A 112 4.37 6.83 15.90
C LEU A 112 3.30 7.70 15.23
N SER A 113 2.12 7.12 14.97
CA SER A 113 1.00 7.87 14.40
C SER A 113 0.40 8.79 15.45
N THR A 114 0.56 10.09 15.26
CA THR A 114 -0.01 11.13 16.14
C THR A 114 -1.54 11.24 16.07
N ARG A 115 -2.18 10.55 15.11
CA ARG A 115 -3.65 10.54 15.02
C ARG A 115 -4.23 9.59 16.08
N PRO A 116 -5.12 10.06 16.97
CA PRO A 116 -5.82 9.16 17.88
C PRO A 116 -6.58 8.13 17.07
N LYS A 117 -6.37 6.85 17.40
CA LYS A 117 -7.17 5.76 16.84
C LYS A 117 -8.59 5.95 17.38
N PRO A 118 -9.64 6.00 16.54
CA PRO A 118 -11.00 6.00 17.06
C PRO A 118 -11.15 4.72 17.88
N SER A 119 -11.33 4.89 19.19
CA SER A 119 -11.65 3.81 20.11
C SER A 119 -13.02 3.30 19.70
N HIS A 120 -13.04 2.22 18.93
CA HIS A 120 -14.26 1.46 18.68
C HIS A 120 -14.53 0.57 19.89
N ASP A 121 -14.49 1.14 21.10
CA ASP A 121 -14.93 0.46 22.30
C ASP A 121 -16.45 0.60 22.35
N GLY A 122 -17.11 -0.32 21.65
CA GLY A 122 -18.53 -0.54 21.79
C GLY A 122 -18.78 -1.21 23.13
N GLN A 123 -18.79 -0.43 24.20
CA GLN A 123 -19.36 -0.85 25.48
C GLN A 123 -20.44 0.12 25.90
N ASN A 124 -21.66 -0.39 25.83
CA ASN A 124 -22.84 0.18 26.48
C ASN A 124 -22.53 0.43 27.95
N SER A 125 -22.57 1.69 28.38
CA SER A 125 -22.90 2.07 29.76
C SER A 125 -23.45 3.49 29.77
N PRO A 126 -24.65 3.72 30.34
CA PRO A 126 -25.30 5.03 30.32
C PRO A 126 -24.77 5.87 31.48
N LYS A 127 -24.36 7.11 31.21
CA LYS A 127 -24.34 8.19 32.21
C LYS A 127 -24.16 9.55 31.54
N SER A 128 -25.32 10.17 31.30
CA SER A 128 -25.65 11.58 31.56
C SER A 128 -24.55 12.63 31.40
N ALA A 129 -24.57 13.33 30.26
CA ALA A 129 -24.38 14.78 30.22
C ALA A 129 -25.05 15.34 28.96
N THR A 130 -25.91 16.33 29.20
CA THR A 130 -26.73 17.14 28.32
C THR A 130 -26.10 17.49 26.96
N GLU A 131 -26.47 16.74 25.92
CA GLU A 131 -26.39 17.18 24.53
C GLU A 131 -27.84 17.17 24.00
N PRO A 132 -28.35 18.24 23.37
CA PRO A 132 -29.68 18.22 22.77
C PRO A 132 -29.63 17.28 21.55
N LYS A 133 -29.90 16.00 21.80
CA LYS A 133 -30.00 14.97 20.77
C LYS A 133 -31.32 15.19 20.04
N ILE A 134 -31.28 15.99 18.99
CA ILE A 134 -32.42 16.23 18.12
C ILE A 134 -32.81 14.87 17.52
N SER A 135 -33.89 14.29 18.00
CA SER A 135 -34.44 13.07 17.41
C SER A 135 -35.29 13.45 16.21
N ILE A 136 -35.41 12.55 15.23
CA ILE A 136 -36.27 12.78 14.05
C ILE A 136 -37.73 13.04 14.46
N ALA A 137 -38.14 12.55 15.64
CA ALA A 137 -39.44 12.81 16.22
C ALA A 137 -39.63 14.25 16.75
N ASP A 138 -38.54 14.97 17.05
CA ASP A 138 -38.59 16.37 17.51
C ASP A 138 -38.78 17.36 16.36
N LEU A 139 -38.63 16.91 15.12
CA LEU A 139 -38.94 17.70 13.94
C LEU A 139 -40.47 17.85 13.86
N LYS A 140 -40.97 19.05 14.17
CA LYS A 140 -42.38 19.39 13.95
C LYS A 140 -42.72 19.10 12.49
N LYS A 141 -43.60 18.13 12.27
CA LYS A 141 -44.17 17.82 10.96
C LYS A 141 -44.91 19.07 10.48
N ALA A 142 -44.30 19.82 9.56
CA ALA A 142 -45.01 20.88 8.88
C ALA A 142 -46.17 20.23 8.13
N ASN A 143 -47.40 20.65 8.43
CA ASN A 143 -48.57 20.27 7.66
C ASN A 143 -48.44 20.91 6.27
N THR A 144 -47.75 20.25 5.36
CA THR A 144 -47.80 20.59 3.94
C THR A 144 -49.04 19.93 3.38
N THR A 145 -50.14 20.70 3.37
CA THR A 145 -51.28 20.41 2.52
C THR A 145 -50.78 20.35 1.09
N ASP A 146 -50.90 19.15 0.53
CA ASP A 146 -51.03 18.82 -0.89
C ASP A 146 -50.67 19.92 -1.90
N SER A 147 -49.49 19.78 -2.51
CA SER A 147 -49.32 19.99 -3.95
C SER A 147 -47.90 19.60 -4.36
N SER A 148 -47.86 18.75 -5.37
CA SER A 148 -46.69 18.30 -6.11
C SER A 148 -45.93 19.46 -6.74
N GLU A 149 -44.98 20.05 -6.03
CA GLU A 149 -43.94 20.90 -6.63
C GLU A 149 -42.57 20.43 -6.16
N ILE A 150 -42.00 19.51 -6.95
CA ILE A 150 -40.58 19.16 -6.87
C ILE A 150 -39.83 20.44 -7.22
N ILE A 151 -39.21 21.09 -6.23
CA ILE A 151 -38.32 22.23 -6.50
C ILE A 151 -37.08 21.66 -7.20
N PRO A 152 -36.83 21.97 -8.49
CA PRO A 152 -35.62 21.50 -9.14
C PRO A 152 -34.42 22.21 -8.52
N ILE A 153 -33.49 21.43 -7.97
CA ILE A 153 -32.19 21.94 -7.52
C ILE A 153 -31.46 22.43 -8.77
N ASN A 154 -31.45 23.75 -8.96
CA ASN A 154 -30.78 24.36 -10.09
C ASN A 154 -29.27 24.40 -9.79
N PHE A 155 -28.52 23.43 -10.30
CA PHE A 155 -27.06 23.49 -10.27
C PHE A 155 -26.64 24.64 -11.17
N HIS A 156 -26.29 25.79 -10.58
CA HIS A 156 -25.73 26.90 -11.32
C HIS A 156 -24.49 26.38 -12.06
N LYS A 157 -24.59 26.35 -13.38
CA LYS A 157 -23.52 25.98 -14.30
C LYS A 157 -22.44 27.07 -14.21
N ALA A 158 -21.47 26.88 -13.32
CA ALA A 158 -20.23 27.64 -13.36
C ALA A 158 -19.41 27.14 -14.56
N VAL A 159 -19.57 27.82 -15.69
CA VAL A 159 -18.72 27.73 -16.88
C VAL A 159 -18.47 29.21 -17.23
N LYS A 160 -17.26 29.75 -17.25
CA LYS A 160 -16.03 29.43 -18.01
C LYS A 160 -14.85 29.93 -17.16
N ASP A 161 -13.73 29.23 -17.05
CA ASP A 161 -12.64 29.38 -18.02
C ASP A 161 -11.85 28.08 -18.18
N SER A 162 -11.87 27.51 -19.39
CA SER A 162 -10.81 26.62 -19.85
C SER A 162 -10.93 26.43 -21.36
N ASP A 163 -10.27 27.28 -22.14
CA ASP A 163 -9.83 26.93 -23.49
C ASP A 163 -8.68 25.93 -23.39
N ILE A 164 -8.96 24.66 -23.06
CA ILE A 164 -7.97 23.57 -23.15
C ILE A 164 -8.69 22.29 -23.59
N TYR A 165 -8.50 21.97 -24.88
CA TYR A 165 -8.65 20.67 -25.55
C TYR A 165 -9.99 19.91 -25.43
N GLY A 166 -10.77 20.00 -26.53
CA GLY A 166 -11.69 19.00 -27.09
C GLY A 166 -12.14 17.83 -26.21
N ALA A 167 -13.25 18.02 -25.50
CA ALA A 167 -14.08 16.90 -25.04
C ALA A 167 -15.56 17.28 -25.20
N GLN A 168 -16.29 16.47 -25.98
CA GLN A 168 -17.71 16.66 -26.24
C GLN A 168 -18.55 16.26 -25.02
N TYR A 169 -19.48 17.14 -24.68
CA TYR A 169 -20.60 17.08 -23.73
C TYR A 169 -20.88 15.75 -22.99
N ILE A 170 -20.98 15.81 -21.66
CA ILE A 170 -21.48 14.72 -20.81
C ILE A 170 -22.99 14.54 -21.06
N ARG A 171 -23.36 13.42 -21.69
CA ARG A 171 -24.75 12.97 -21.82
C ARG A 171 -25.16 12.33 -20.49
N SER A 172 -26.21 12.83 -19.86
CA SER A 172 -26.77 12.27 -18.62
C SER A 172 -27.16 10.80 -18.82
N ILE A 173 -26.63 9.90 -17.99
CA ILE A 173 -27.05 8.50 -17.92
C ILE A 173 -27.97 8.35 -16.71
N SER A 174 -29.25 8.08 -16.97
CA SER A 174 -30.20 7.60 -15.97
C SER A 174 -29.95 6.11 -15.75
N ILE A 175 -29.46 5.74 -14.56
CA ILE A 175 -29.31 4.33 -14.16
C ILE A 175 -30.63 3.89 -13.53
N SER A 176 -31.45 3.16 -14.29
CA SER A 176 -32.58 2.40 -13.75
C SER A 176 -32.07 1.01 -13.37
N ALA A 177 -32.19 0.64 -12.10
CA ALA A 177 -31.78 -0.66 -11.60
C ALA A 177 -32.75 -1.75 -12.07
N THR A 178 -32.33 -2.61 -13.00
CA THR A 178 -32.98 -3.88 -13.31
C THR A 178 -32.15 -5.02 -12.69
N ASN A 179 -32.74 -5.73 -11.72
CA ASN A 179 -32.18 -6.95 -11.15
C ASN A 179 -32.26 -8.08 -12.19
N GLN A 180 -31.14 -8.46 -12.79
CA GLN A 180 -31.06 -9.69 -13.57
C GLN A 180 -29.69 -10.35 -13.41
N GLN A 181 -29.72 -11.57 -12.86
CA GLN A 181 -28.56 -12.45 -12.72
C GLN A 181 -28.06 -12.90 -14.10
N TYR A 182 -26.81 -12.62 -14.40
CA TYR A 182 -26.11 -13.20 -15.55
C TYR A 182 -24.88 -13.97 -15.09
N ILE A 183 -24.93 -15.28 -15.26
CA ILE A 183 -23.81 -16.21 -15.18
C ILE A 183 -23.06 -16.11 -16.52
N GLY A 184 -21.80 -15.70 -16.49
CA GLY A 184 -20.95 -15.54 -17.67
C GLY A 184 -19.57 -16.15 -17.44
N VAL A 185 -19.27 -17.18 -18.24
CA VAL A 185 -18.10 -18.06 -18.16
C VAL A 185 -16.84 -17.33 -18.64
N PHE A 186 -15.79 -17.29 -17.79
CA PHE A 186 -14.49 -16.71 -18.13
C PHE A 186 -13.72 -17.60 -19.11
N THR A 187 -13.61 -17.18 -20.38
CA THR A 187 -12.62 -17.76 -21.30
C THR A 187 -11.43 -16.81 -21.46
N ASN A 188 -10.25 -17.35 -21.18
CA ASN A 188 -8.98 -16.65 -21.06
C ASN A 188 -8.26 -16.70 -22.43
N ARG A 189 -8.23 -15.59 -23.19
CA ARG A 189 -7.38 -15.47 -24.39
C ARG A 189 -6.09 -14.72 -24.05
N ARG A 190 -5.02 -15.48 -23.81
CA ARG A 190 -3.64 -15.00 -23.87
C ARG A 190 -3.27 -14.76 -25.34
N ARG A 191 -2.90 -13.53 -25.70
CA ARG A 191 -2.26 -13.22 -26.99
C ARG A 191 -0.76 -13.08 -26.75
N ILE A 192 0.00 -14.06 -27.22
CA ILE A 192 1.46 -14.06 -27.26
C ILE A 192 1.85 -13.38 -28.59
N LEU A 193 2.65 -12.32 -28.54
CA LEU A 193 3.31 -11.76 -29.72
C LEU A 193 4.69 -12.41 -29.82
N SER A 194 4.85 -13.31 -30.78
CA SER A 194 6.15 -13.79 -31.25
C SER A 194 6.73 -12.77 -32.23
N LEU A 195 7.98 -12.38 -32.04
CA LEU A 195 8.78 -11.68 -33.04
C LEU A 195 10.00 -12.54 -33.36
N SER A 196 10.06 -12.91 -34.63
CA SER A 196 11.03 -13.77 -35.28
C SER A 196 12.42 -13.16 -35.30
N SER A 197 13.41 -14.01 -35.04
CA SER A 197 14.83 -13.82 -35.35
C SER A 197 15.03 -13.36 -36.79
N ARG A 198 15.93 -12.39 -36.99
CA ARG A 198 16.51 -12.09 -38.31
C ARG A 198 18.03 -12.16 -38.19
N THR A 199 18.56 -13.21 -38.79
CA THR A 199 19.97 -13.41 -39.16
C THR A 199 20.40 -12.34 -40.16
N SER A 200 21.56 -11.72 -39.95
CA SER A 200 22.37 -11.21 -41.06
C SER A 200 23.84 -11.20 -40.65
N ILE A 201 24.56 -12.09 -41.30
CA ILE A 201 26.01 -12.24 -41.36
C ILE A 201 26.58 -11.00 -42.06
N TYR A 202 27.67 -10.41 -41.54
CA TYR A 202 28.83 -10.01 -42.34
C TYR A 202 29.99 -9.59 -41.42
N GLN A 203 31.07 -10.37 -41.49
CA GLN A 203 32.46 -10.06 -41.14
C GLN A 203 33.21 -10.00 -42.49
N PRO A 204 34.37 -9.34 -42.62
CA PRO A 204 35.55 -9.47 -41.75
C PRO A 204 35.93 -8.21 -40.97
#